data_AF-A0A950SRX3-F1
#
_entry.id   AF-A0A950SRX3-F1
#
_cell.length_a   1.000
_cell.length_b   1.000
_cell.length_c   1.000
_cell.angle_alpha   90.00
_cell.angle_beta   90.00
_cell.angle_gamma   90.00
#
_symmetry.space_group_name_H-M   'P 1'
#
loop_
_entity.id
_entity.type
_entity.pdbx_description
1 polymer ?
#
loop_
_entity_poly.entity_id
_entity_poly.type
_entity_poly.pdbx_seq_one_letter_code
_entity_poly.pdbx_strand_id
1 'polypeptide(L)' 'VIDSLQLTAQHKVSTPVNWKQGDDVIISGSVSNDEARELFGEWESPRPYIRIVPQPREPEPVG' A
#
# COMPACT_ATOMS: atom_id res chain seq x y z
N VAL A 1 15.84 -1.48 2.85
CA VAL A 1 15.66 -0.83 1.52
C VAL A 1 15.22 -1.82 0.46
N ILE A 2 15.85 -3.01 0.35
CA ILE A 2 15.46 -4.03 -0.62
C ILE A 2 13.96 -4.38 -0.53
N ASP A 3 13.46 -4.64 0.68
CA ASP A 3 12.04 -5.00 0.88
C ASP A 3 11.07 -3.91 0.40
N SER A 4 11.40 -2.65 0.68
CA SER A 4 10.61 -1.49 0.18
C SER A 4 10.63 -1.42 -1.35
N LEU A 5 11.78 -1.62 -1.99
CA LEU A 5 11.88 -1.64 -3.45
C LEU A 5 11.08 -2.80 -4.07
N GLN A 6 11.13 -3.98 -3.46
CA GLN A 6 10.38 -5.15 -3.94
C GLN A 6 8.87 -4.95 -3.78
N LEU A 7 8.43 -4.46 -2.62
CA LEU A 7 7.02 -4.20 -2.33
C LEU A 7 6.44 -3.15 -3.31
N THR A 8 7.14 -2.04 -3.48
CA THR A 8 6.67 -0.93 -4.34
C THR A 8 6.74 -1.26 -5.84
N ALA A 9 7.57 -2.23 -6.24
CA ALA A 9 7.59 -2.74 -7.61
C ALA A 9 6.36 -3.62 -7.94
N GLN A 10 5.81 -4.31 -6.94
CA GLN A 10 4.70 -5.26 -7.12
C GLN A 10 3.33 -4.66 -6.81
N HIS A 11 3.28 -3.68 -5.91
CA HIS A 11 2.03 -3.09 -5.43
C HIS A 11 2.03 -1.57 -5.63
N LYS A 12 0.85 -1.00 -5.85
CA LYS A 12 0.67 0.45 -6.08
C LYS A 12 0.70 1.26 -4.78
N VAL A 13 1.76 1.09 -3.99
CA VAL A 13 1.96 1.70 -2.67
C VAL A 13 3.33 2.36 -2.56
N SER A 14 3.53 3.15 -1.50
CA SER A 14 4.78 3.77 -1.08
C SER A 14 5.02 3.48 0.40
N THR A 15 6.26 3.22 0.79
CA THR A 15 6.63 3.01 2.20
C THR A 15 6.91 4.35 2.91
N PRO A 16 6.27 4.65 4.05
CA PRO A 16 6.54 5.88 4.80
C PRO A 16 7.94 5.87 5.45
N VAL A 17 8.31 7.00 6.05
CA VAL A 17 9.57 7.12 6.80
C VAL A 17 9.61 6.09 7.94
N ASN A 18 10.77 5.47 8.15
CA ASN A 18 11.00 4.44 9.18
C ASN A 18 10.15 3.17 9.07
N TRP A 19 9.48 2.95 7.93
CA TRP A 19 8.72 1.74 7.67
C TRP A 19 9.55 0.45 7.83
N LYS A 20 8.93 -0.59 8.38
CA LYS A 20 9.43 -1.96 8.44
C LYS A 20 8.44 -2.91 7.78
N GLN A 21 8.93 -4.07 7.32
CA GLN A 21 8.07 -5.11 6.75
C GLN A 21 6.93 -5.47 7.70
N GLY A 22 5.70 -5.36 7.20
CA GLY A 22 4.45 -5.59 7.91
C GLY A 22 3.75 -4.31 8.37
N ASP A 23 4.45 -3.17 8.44
CA ASP A 23 3.86 -1.89 8.80
C ASP A 23 2.97 -1.35 7.67
N ASP A 24 2.03 -0.48 8.03
CA ASP A 24 1.14 0.18 7.08
C ASP A 24 1.88 0.99 6.02
N VAL A 25 1.25 1.09 4.85
CA VAL A 25 1.79 1.75 3.66
C VAL A 25 0.84 2.82 3.15
N ILE A 26 1.34 3.68 2.26
CA ILE A 26 0.55 4.73 1.62
C ILE A 26 0.20 4.31 0.20
N ILE A 27 -1.06 4.42 -0.21
CA ILE A 27 -1.46 4.22 -1.61
C ILE A 27 -0.73 5.25 -2.47
N SER A 28 -0.08 4.80 -3.55
CA SER A 28 0.68 5.69 -4.45
C SER A 28 -0.19 6.85 -4.94
N GLY A 29 0.39 8.05 -5.01
CA GLY A 29 -0.30 9.26 -5.46
C GLY A 29 -0.77 9.22 -6.91
N SER A 30 -0.26 8.28 -7.72
CA SER A 30 -0.69 8.06 -9.11
C SER A 30 -1.99 7.26 -9.23
N VAL A 31 -2.47 6.64 -8.15
CA VAL A 31 -3.67 5.77 -8.15
C VAL A 31 -4.91 6.63 -7.91
N SER A 32 -5.91 6.53 -8.79
CA SER A 32 -7.19 7.23 -8.61
C SER A 32 -7.97 6.68 -7.40
N ASN A 33 -9.00 7.38 -6.92
CA ASN A 33 -9.80 6.86 -5.80
C ASN A 33 -10.63 5.63 -6.18
N ASP A 34 -11.09 5.54 -7.43
CA ASP A 34 -11.90 4.40 -7.88
C ASP A 34 -11.04 3.15 -7.97
N GLU A 35 -9.86 3.28 -8.58
CA GLU A 35 -8.87 2.19 -8.64
C GLU A 35 -8.39 1.79 -7.24
N ALA A 36 -8.17 2.77 -6.34
CA ALA A 36 -7.78 2.49 -4.96
C ALA A 36 -8.84 1.67 -4.21
N ARG A 37 -10.14 1.96 -4.43
CA ARG A 37 -11.22 1.17 -3.84
C ARG A 37 -11.27 -0.26 -4.36
N GLU A 38 -11.02 -0.47 -5.65
CA GLU A 38 -10.96 -1.81 -6.23
C GLU A 38 -9.79 -2.63 -5.67
N LEU A 39 -8.62 -2.00 -5.51
CA LEU A 39 -7.40 -2.69 -5.09
C LEU A 39 -7.29 -2.88 -3.57
N PHE A 40 -7.74 -1.90 -2.80
CA PHE A 40 -7.45 -1.82 -1.35
C PHE A 40 -8.71 -1.66 -0.48
N GLY A 41 -9.88 -1.44 -1.08
CA GLY A 41 -11.11 -1.19 -0.33
C GLY A 41 -11.13 0.19 0.32
N GLU A 42 -11.42 0.22 1.61
CA GLU A 42 -11.41 1.44 2.42
C GLU A 42 -10.01 1.72 2.99
N TRP A 43 -9.69 2.99 3.21
CA TRP A 43 -8.39 3.41 3.76
C TRP A 43 -8.55 4.50 4.81
N GLU A 44 -7.57 4.63 5.71
CA GLU A 44 -7.51 5.77 6.62
C GLU A 44 -6.97 6.99 5.87
N SER A 45 -7.59 8.15 6.07
CA SER A 45 -7.24 9.37 5.34
C SER A 45 -7.13 10.59 6.26
N PRO A 46 -6.09 10.70 7.12
CA PRO A 46 -5.92 11.86 8.00
C PRO A 46 -5.72 13.17 7.23
N ARG A 47 -5.33 13.09 5.94
CA ARG A 47 -5.32 14.19 4.97
C ARG A 47 -5.75 13.68 3.60
N PRO A 48 -6.25 14.52 2.68
CA PRO A 48 -6.78 14.07 1.37
C PRO A 48 -5.80 13.26 0.51
N TYR A 49 -4.49 13.43 0.72
CA TYR A 49 -3.42 12.77 -0.05
C TYR A 49 -2.66 11.70 0.76
N ILE A 50 -3.00 11.51 2.04
CA ILE A 50 -2.39 10.47 2.89
C ILE A 50 -3.42 9.35 2.98
N ARG A 51 -3.29 8.32 2.16
CA ARG A 51 -4.21 7.18 2.11
C ARG A 51 -3.51 5.95 2.65
N ILE A 52 -3.80 5.57 3.89
CA ILE A 52 -3.09 4.53 4.65
C ILE A 52 -3.86 3.22 4.54
N VAL A 53 -3.15 2.15 4.19
CA VAL A 53 -3.67 0.79 4.14
C VAL A 53 -2.67 -0.18 4.77
N PRO A 54 -3.14 -1.33 5.29
CA PRO A 54 -2.24 -2.40 5.68
C PRO A 54 -1.33 -2.80 4.51
N GLN A 55 -0.10 -3.23 4.81
CA GLN A 55 0.79 -3.73 3.77
C GLN A 55 0.10 -4.86 2.99
N PRO A 56 -0.03 -4.77 1.65
CA PRO A 56 -0.55 -5.86 0.87
C PRO A 56 0.37 -7.07 0.97
N ARG A 57 -0.24 -8.25 1.04
CA ARG A 57 0.45 -9.53 0.95
C ARG A 57 0.05 -10.18 -0.38
N GLU A 58 0.92 -11.02 -0.93
CA GLU A 58 0.45 -11.92 -1.98
C GLU A 58 -0.74 -12.72 -1.44
N PRO A 59 -1.75 -13.03 -2.28
CA PRO A 59 -2.75 -13.99 -1.88
C PRO A 59 -2.03 -15.28 -1.51
N GLU A 60 -2.23 -15.77 -0.28
CA GLU A 60 -1.69 -17.06 0.16
C GLU A 60 -2.07 -18.10 -0.91
N PRO A 61 -1.10 -18.87 -1.44
CA PRO A 61 -1.43 -19.91 -2.39
C PRO A 61 -2.42 -20.84 -1.71
N VAL A 62 -3.61 -20.97 -2.31
CA VAL A 62 -4.63 -21.89 -1.84
C VAL A 62 -4.03 -23.29 -2.02
N GLY A 63 -3.63 -23.90 -0.90
CA GLY A 63 -3.10 -25.27 -0.86
C GLY A 63 -4.12 -26.31 -1.29
#